data_AF-A0A3D5IRI6-F1
#
_entry.id   AF-A0A3D5IRI6-F1
#
_cell.length_a   1.000
_cell.length_b   1.000
_cell.length_c   1.000
_cell.angle_alpha   90.00
_cell.angle_beta   90.00
_cell.angle_gamma   90.00
#
_symmetry.space_group_name_H-M   'P 1'
#
loop_
_entity.id
_entity.type
_entity.pdbx_description
1 polymer ?
#
loop_
_entity_poly.entity_id
_entity_poly.type
_entity_poly.pdbx_seq_one_letter_code
_entity_poly.pdbx_strand_id
1 'polypeptide(L)' 'MNISTDYNITKNELKDKVVLVTGANRGFGRAMTFDLAKAGATVIMPGRDLGSLETTYDEVVEAG' A
#
# COMPACT_ATOMS: atom_id res chain seq x y z
N MET A 1 14.71 21.20 -6.10
CA MET A 1 15.13 19.89 -5.56
C MET A 1 15.02 18.91 -6.73
N ASN A 2 16.12 18.31 -7.20
CA ASN A 2 16.05 17.30 -8.26
C ASN A 2 15.79 15.95 -7.60
N ILE A 3 14.52 15.57 -7.50
CA ILE A 3 14.11 14.25 -7.00
C ILE A 3 13.94 13.36 -8.22
N SER A 4 14.63 12.22 -8.25
CA SER A 4 14.42 11.21 -9.30
C SER A 4 12.99 10.66 -9.19
N THR A 5 12.30 10.58 -10.32
CA THR A 5 10.92 10.07 -10.44
C THR A 5 10.86 8.66 -11.01
N ASP A 6 12.00 8.06 -11.31
CA ASP A 6 12.08 6.83 -12.11
C ASP A 6 12.21 5.57 -11.26
N TYR A 7 11.72 5.64 -10.01
CA TYR A 7 11.70 4.49 -9.13
C TYR A 7 10.69 3.46 -9.64
N ASN A 8 11.15 2.21 -9.74
CA ASN A 8 10.31 1.07 -10.06
C ASN A 8 10.26 0.14 -8.85
N ILE A 9 9.06 -0.31 -8.50
CA ILE A 9 8.85 -1.20 -7.36
C ILE A 9 9.58 -2.52 -7.61
N THR A 10 10.53 -2.86 -6.74
CA THR A 10 11.24 -4.12 -6.81
C THR A 10 10.49 -5.17 -5.99
N LYS A 11 10.14 -6.30 -6.63
CA LYS A 11 9.43 -7.40 -5.96
C LYS A 11 10.22 -7.87 -4.72
N ASN A 12 9.54 -8.01 -3.59
CA ASN A 12 10.09 -8.43 -2.29
C ASN A 12 11.15 -7.50 -1.68
N GLU A 13 11.33 -6.27 -2.17
CA GLU A 13 12.24 -5.28 -1.57
C GLU A 13 11.90 -5.00 -0.10
N LEU A 14 10.62 -5.10 0.28
CA LEU A 14 10.12 -4.90 1.63
C LEU A 14 9.60 -6.18 2.27
N LYS A 15 10.10 -7.34 1.83
CA LYS A 15 9.76 -8.63 2.43
C LYS A 15 10.02 -8.63 3.94
N ASP A 16 9.11 -9.26 4.68
CA ASP A 16 9.14 -9.40 6.14
C ASP A 16 9.05 -8.05 6.90
N LYS A 17 8.74 -6.95 6.20
CA LYS A 17 8.42 -5.66 6.83
C LYS A 17 6.93 -5.55 7.08
N VAL A 18 6.59 -4.98 8.23
CA VAL A 18 5.23 -4.62 8.61
C VAL A 18 5.10 -3.10 8.60
N VAL A 19 4.17 -2.57 7.83
CA VAL A 19 4.00 -1.12 7.63
C VAL A 19 2.56 -0.72 7.97
N LEU A 20 2.40 0.25 8.88
CA LEU A 20 1.10 0.82 9.23
C LEU A 20 0.82 2.05 8.35
N VAL A 21 -0.28 2.02 7.58
CA VAL A 21 -0.66 3.13 6.70
C VAL A 21 -1.97 3.76 7.19
N THR A 22 -1.91 4.97 7.74
CA THR A 22 -3.12 5.71 8.12
C THR A 22 -3.80 6.29 6.88
N GLY A 23 -5.14 6.31 6.86
CA GLY A 23 -5.89 6.78 5.69
C GLY A 23 -5.69 5.92 4.43
N ALA A 24 -5.43 4.63 4.62
CA ALA A 24 -5.13 3.66 3.55
C ALA A 24 -6.24 3.48 2.52
N ASN A 25 -7.47 3.92 2.79
CA ASN A 25 -8.64 3.73 1.93
C ASN A 25 -8.81 4.78 0.82
N ARG A 26 -7.94 5.79 0.72
CA ARG A 26 -8.07 6.84 -0.32
C ARG A 26 -6.78 7.59 -0.63
N GLY A 27 -6.77 8.29 -1.77
CA GLY A 27 -5.70 9.21 -2.16
C GLY A 27 -4.32 8.58 -2.07
N PHE A 28 -3.38 9.29 -1.45
CA PHE A 28 -2.01 8.80 -1.29
C PHE A 28 -1.92 7.58 -0.37
N GLY A 29 -2.74 7.47 0.67
CA GLY A 29 -2.70 6.30 1.56
C GLY A 29 -3.06 5.02 0.81
N ARG A 30 -4.07 5.08 -0.07
CA ARG A 30 -4.39 3.98 -0.99
C ARG A 30 -3.22 3.68 -1.92
N ALA A 31 -2.70 4.68 -2.64
CA ALA A 31 -1.57 4.48 -3.55
C ALA A 31 -0.36 3.82 -2.86
N MET A 32 0.02 4.32 -1.68
CA MET A 32 1.11 3.75 -0.88
C MET A 32 0.83 2.30 -0.48
N THR A 33 -0.40 1.97 -0.07
CA THR A 33 -0.78 0.61 0.33
C THR A 33 -0.54 -0.39 -0.81
N PHE A 34 -0.91 -0.02 -2.04
CA PHE A 34 -0.65 -0.84 -3.23
C PHE A 34 0.84 -1.05 -3.47
N ASP A 35 1.62 0.01 -3.46
CA ASP A 35 3.03 -0.07 -3.81
C ASP A 35 3.84 -0.83 -2.75
N LEU A 36 3.51 -0.64 -1.47
CA LEU A 36 4.08 -1.40 -0.36
C LEU A 36 3.73 -2.89 -0.42
N ALA A 37 2.48 -3.22 -0.74
CA ALA A 37 2.05 -4.61 -0.90
C ALA A 37 2.77 -5.27 -2.09
N LYS A 38 2.90 -4.59 -3.23
CA LYS A 38 3.68 -5.05 -4.41
C LYS A 38 5.15 -5.27 -4.09
N ALA A 39 5.73 -4.45 -3.22
CA ALA A 39 7.09 -4.62 -2.72
C ALA A 39 7.24 -5.78 -1.72
N GLY A 40 6.15 -6.48 -1.37
CA GLY A 40 6.15 -7.65 -0.50
C GLY A 40 6.03 -7.35 1.00
N ALA A 41 5.64 -6.12 1.37
CA ALA A 41 5.38 -5.78 2.77
C ALA A 41 4.02 -6.30 3.24
N THR A 42 3.93 -6.61 4.54
CA THR A 42 2.64 -6.75 5.22
C THR A 42 2.14 -5.36 5.59
N VAL A 43 1.02 -4.93 5.01
CA VAL A 43 0.45 -3.59 5.26
C VAL A 43 -0.73 -3.69 6.25
N ILE A 44 -0.70 -2.86 7.29
CA ILE A 44 -1.79 -2.72 8.25
C ILE A 44 -2.56 -1.43 7.93
N MET A 45 -3.88 -1.54 7.76
CA MET A 45 -4.75 -0.46 7.30
C MET A 45 -5.76 -0.02 8.40
N PRO A 46 -5.37 0.85 9.35
CA PRO A 46 -6.30 1.37 10.35
C PRO A 46 -7.27 2.39 9.73
N GLY A 47 -8.54 2.31 10.12
CA GLY A 47 -9.55 3.30 9.74
C GLY A 47 -10.87 3.12 10.48
N ARG A 48 -11.75 4.10 10.31
CA ARG A 48 -13.06 4.16 10.98
C ARG A 48 -14.20 3.60 10.14
N ASP A 49 -14.00 3.52 8.84
CA ASP A 49 -14.98 3.05 7.87
C ASP A 49 -14.47 1.74 7.27
N LEU A 50 -15.06 0.64 7.72
CA LEU A 50 -14.64 -0.70 7.34
C LEU A 50 -14.96 -1.00 5.88
N GLY A 51 -16.11 -0.55 5.36
CA GLY A 51 -16.53 -0.88 3.99
C GLY A 51 -15.60 -0.31 2.93
N SER A 52 -15.16 0.95 3.09
CA SER A 52 -14.17 1.53 2.17
C SER A 52 -12.76 0.95 2.34
N LEU A 53 -12.41 0.47 3.53
CA LEU A 53 -11.16 -0.28 3.75
C LEU A 53 -11.20 -1.64 3.05
N GLU A 54 -12.29 -2.39 3.19
CA GLU A 54 -12.50 -3.68 2.53
C GLU A 54 -12.43 -3.54 1.02
N THR A 55 -13.06 -2.50 0.45
CA THR A 55 -12.96 -2.23 -0.99
C THR A 55 -11.51 -2.04 -1.43
N THR A 56 -10.72 -1.26 -0.69
CA THR A 56 -9.31 -1.05 -1.02
C THR A 56 -8.48 -2.33 -0.82
N TYR A 57 -8.79 -3.10 0.22
CA TYR A 57 -8.15 -4.38 0.49
C TYR A 57 -8.37 -5.38 -0.67
N ASP A 58 -9.62 -5.53 -1.12
CA ASP A 58 -9.98 -6.41 -2.23
C ASP A 58 -9.20 -6.03 -3.49
N GLU A 59 -9.17 -4.74 -3.84
CA GLU A 59 -8.41 -4.27 -4.99
C GLU A 59 -6.89 -4.53 -4.86
N VAL A 60 -6.31 -4.44 -3.65
CA VAL A 60 -4.90 -4.75 -3.39
C VAL A 60 -4.63 -6.24 -3.55
N VAL A 61 -5.54 -7.10 -3.09
CA VAL A 61 -5.44 -8.56 -3.21
C VAL A 61 -5.61 -9.01 -4.67
N GLU A 62 -6.56 -8.41 -5.40
CA GLU A 62 -6.79 -8.68 -6.82
C GLU A 62 -5.63 -8.22 -7.72
N ALA A 63 -4.95 -7.13 -7.34
CA ALA A 63 -3.78 -6.64 -8.06
C ALA A 63 -2.51 -7.49 -7.84
N GLY A 64 -2.62 -8.59 -7.07
CA GLY A 64 -1.54 -9.52 -6.71
C GLY A 64 -0.74 -10.07 -7.89
#